data_AF-A0A2M7AYA1-F1
#
_entry.id   AF-A0A2M7AYA1-F1
#
_cell.length_a   1.000
_cell.length_b   1.000
_cell.length_c   1.000
_cell.angle_alpha   90.00
_cell.angle_beta   90.00
_cell.angle_gamma   90.00
#
_symmetry.space_group_name_H-M   'P 1'
#
loop_
_entity.id
_entity.type
_entity.pdbx_description
1 polymer ?
#
loop_
_entity_poly.entity_id
_entity_poly.type
_entity_poly.pdbx_seq_one_letter_code
_entity_poly.pdbx_strand_id
1 'polypeptide(L)'
;MKFDSKTIYAQSSDIKSRTYLEYRRDMKKKPIAELEIKGWFEKLLRIEYKNNNIIVKKYGGDRFLWFLRGGGVTQDPDYVVRGLNNDELFFELQYANEEMDYYDFKRSKVGTKKRGVAKREPKENLKFLYLVRGSPKYAILSPAWIIKHGIEKVAAAWGSREVYAISKEDLLSQQKEDKELEKIWQIVKTKNYLLEFQHQKVEKIKEELSYLLQQVIDEEKIVQIIPKSLESFFRICFILDSIGKIPKNANLWLIYVLHFFNEKTTSEELTKIIYSVDFLYAKTSLTQSELKTVVDFIKQILLNIKNFQQNNGSYKTDKNLSPIEETRNIIFCINLLEDLIQDILYYYPEESQNFGLKPIEKIFENVDNIEKVYNFITSN
;
A
#
# COMPACT_ATOMS: atom_id res chain seq x y z
N MET A 1 -0.40 17.55 -17.03
CA MET A 1 -1.58 16.69 -16.76
C MET A 1 -2.49 17.42 -15.78
N LYS A 2 -3.81 17.50 -16.03
CA LYS A 2 -4.78 17.91 -15.00
C LYS A 2 -4.85 16.77 -13.97
N PHE A 3 -4.62 17.06 -12.70
CA PHE A 3 -4.86 16.09 -11.62
C PHE A 3 -6.32 15.64 -11.67
N ASP A 4 -6.57 14.33 -11.57
CA ASP A 4 -7.93 13.82 -11.50
C ASP A 4 -8.63 14.39 -10.26
N SER A 5 -9.88 14.80 -10.43
CA SER A 5 -10.82 15.16 -9.36
C SER A 5 -10.77 14.22 -8.15
N LYS A 6 -10.51 12.91 -8.37
CA LYS A 6 -10.37 11.91 -7.31
C LYS A 6 -9.04 12.00 -6.56
N THR A 7 -7.95 12.35 -7.24
CA THR A 7 -6.63 12.63 -6.63
C THR A 7 -6.70 13.90 -5.78
N ILE A 8 -7.41 14.92 -6.27
CA ILE A 8 -7.67 16.17 -5.52
C ILE A 8 -8.50 15.88 -4.26
N TYR A 9 -9.54 15.05 -4.35
CA TYR A 9 -10.36 14.67 -3.18
C TYR A 9 -9.58 13.89 -2.12
N ALA A 10 -8.66 13.00 -2.52
CA ALA A 10 -7.79 12.26 -1.61
C ALA A 10 -6.77 13.17 -0.90
N GLN A 11 -6.37 14.28 -1.52
CA GLN A 11 -5.50 15.30 -0.94
C GLN A 11 -6.26 16.37 -0.15
N SER A 12 -7.56 16.57 -0.42
CA SER A 12 -8.36 17.66 0.17
C SER A 12 -9.24 17.24 1.35
N SER A 13 -9.25 15.97 1.76
CA SER A 13 -10.01 15.52 2.93
C SER A 13 -9.27 15.86 4.24
N ASP A 14 -9.53 17.05 4.79
CA ASP A 14 -9.44 17.48 6.21
C ASP A 14 -8.24 17.06 7.08
N ILE A 15 -7.09 16.73 6.49
CA ILE A 15 -5.86 16.47 7.25
C ILE A 15 -4.73 17.27 6.61
N LYS A 16 -4.08 18.13 7.42
CA LYS A 16 -2.86 18.94 7.15
C LYS A 16 -2.05 18.45 5.95
N SER A 17 -1.59 19.34 5.06
CA SER A 17 -0.72 19.09 3.88
C SER A 17 0.22 17.87 4.01
N ARG A 18 -0.30 16.67 3.71
CA ARG A 18 0.46 15.42 3.75
C ARG A 18 1.26 15.30 2.46
N THR A 19 2.49 14.80 2.54
CA THR A 19 3.21 14.34 1.35
C THR A 19 2.56 13.07 0.80
N TYR A 20 2.79 12.77 -0.48
CA TYR A 20 2.27 11.54 -1.08
C TYR A 20 2.80 10.26 -0.39
N LEU A 21 4.01 10.30 0.17
CA LEU A 21 4.60 9.21 0.95
C LEU A 21 3.90 8.99 2.30
N GLU A 22 3.56 10.07 3.02
CA GLU A 22 2.80 10.02 4.27
C GLU A 22 1.38 9.45 4.03
N TYR A 23 0.74 9.86 2.93
CA TYR A 23 -0.55 9.30 2.52
C TYR A 23 -0.45 7.79 2.20
N ARG A 24 0.55 7.37 1.41
CA ARG A 24 0.78 5.95 1.08
C ARG A 24 1.01 5.10 2.32
N ARG A 25 1.77 5.59 3.31
CA ARG A 25 1.97 4.88 4.60
C ARG A 25 0.63 4.56 5.25
N ASP A 26 -0.23 5.54 5.42
CA ASP A 26 -1.51 5.35 6.10
C ASP A 26 -2.41 4.36 5.35
N MET A 27 -2.38 4.42 4.02
CA MET A 27 -3.19 3.54 3.17
C MET A 27 -2.67 2.12 3.08
N LYS A 28 -1.37 1.87 3.29
CA LYS A 28 -0.72 0.55 3.16
C LYS A 28 -1.14 -0.47 4.22
N LYS A 29 -1.66 -0.03 5.37
CA LYS A 29 -2.03 -0.94 6.48
C LYS A 29 -3.12 -1.95 6.11
N LYS A 30 -4.15 -1.51 5.38
CA LYS A 30 -5.27 -2.37 4.97
C LYS A 30 -4.86 -3.36 3.87
N PRO A 31 -4.18 -2.94 2.77
CA PRO A 31 -3.63 -3.87 1.79
C PRO A 31 -2.71 -4.93 2.39
N ILE A 32 -1.85 -4.60 3.37
CA ILE A 32 -1.01 -5.60 4.04
C ILE A 32 -1.89 -6.76 4.56
N ALA A 33 -2.98 -6.46 5.26
CA ALA A 33 -3.88 -7.49 5.76
C ALA A 33 -4.59 -8.25 4.64
N GLU A 34 -5.15 -7.53 3.67
CA GLU A 34 -5.89 -8.13 2.54
C GLU A 34 -5.08 -9.15 1.76
N LEU A 35 -3.81 -8.86 1.52
CA LEU A 35 -2.94 -9.69 0.70
C LEU A 35 -2.45 -10.92 1.45
N GLU A 36 -2.15 -10.79 2.75
CA GLU A 36 -1.78 -11.95 3.57
C GLU A 36 -2.98 -12.87 3.82
N ILE A 37 -4.19 -12.32 3.93
CA ILE A 37 -5.43 -13.09 4.12
C ILE A 37 -5.86 -13.83 2.86
N LYS A 38 -5.60 -13.27 1.66
CA LYS A 38 -6.08 -13.80 0.37
C LYS A 38 -5.82 -15.31 0.19
N GLY A 39 -4.60 -15.78 0.45
CA GLY A 39 -4.23 -17.18 0.24
C GLY A 39 -4.96 -18.14 1.18
N TRP A 40 -5.08 -17.76 2.44
CA TRP A 40 -5.90 -18.51 3.41
C TRP A 40 -7.37 -18.48 3.03
N PHE A 41 -7.88 -17.33 2.58
CA PHE A 41 -9.27 -17.18 2.22
C PHE A 41 -9.65 -18.05 1.00
N GLU A 42 -8.77 -18.15 0.00
CA GLU A 42 -8.96 -19.08 -1.11
C GLU A 42 -9.04 -20.53 -0.64
N LYS A 43 -8.12 -20.95 0.22
CA LYS A 43 -8.12 -22.30 0.80
C LYS A 43 -9.39 -22.57 1.60
N LEU A 44 -9.83 -21.61 2.43
CA LEU A 44 -11.05 -21.70 3.20
C LEU A 44 -12.27 -21.93 2.29
N LEU A 45 -12.43 -21.12 1.24
CA LEU A 45 -13.56 -21.25 0.32
C LEU A 45 -13.54 -22.59 -0.43
N ARG A 46 -12.37 -23.07 -0.85
CA ARG A 46 -12.25 -24.41 -1.47
C ARG A 46 -12.79 -25.51 -0.57
N ILE A 47 -12.54 -25.42 0.73
CA ILE A 47 -13.04 -26.37 1.74
C ILE A 47 -14.55 -26.19 1.94
N GLU A 48 -15.01 -24.96 2.21
CA GLU A 48 -16.43 -24.71 2.52
C GLU A 48 -17.37 -25.07 1.36
N TYR A 49 -16.95 -24.81 0.12
CA TYR A 49 -17.75 -25.11 -1.08
C TYR A 49 -17.37 -26.45 -1.74
N LYS A 50 -16.44 -27.21 -1.16
CA LYS A 50 -15.94 -28.49 -1.70
C LYS A 50 -15.55 -28.41 -3.18
N ASN A 51 -14.88 -27.32 -3.56
CA ASN A 51 -14.56 -27.02 -4.95
C ASN A 51 -13.14 -26.46 -5.08
N ASN A 52 -12.25 -27.24 -5.67
CA ASN A 52 -10.83 -26.89 -5.82
C ASN A 52 -10.56 -25.86 -6.94
N ASN A 53 -11.54 -25.58 -7.80
CA ASN A 53 -11.40 -24.61 -8.89
C ASN A 53 -11.67 -23.16 -8.46
N ILE A 54 -11.95 -22.95 -7.16
CA ILE A 54 -12.17 -21.60 -6.64
C ILE A 54 -10.86 -20.80 -6.71
N ILE A 55 -10.98 -19.60 -7.24
CA ILE A 55 -9.89 -18.62 -7.34
C ILE A 55 -10.36 -17.33 -6.68
N VAL A 56 -9.54 -16.81 -5.77
CA VAL A 56 -9.77 -15.51 -5.13
C VAL A 56 -8.80 -14.50 -5.71
N LYS A 57 -9.32 -13.40 -6.24
CA LYS A 57 -8.51 -12.28 -6.72
C LYS A 57 -8.86 -11.03 -5.94
N LYS A 58 -7.86 -10.16 -5.73
CA LYS A 58 -8.12 -8.80 -5.27
C LYS A 58 -8.95 -8.06 -6.32
N TYR A 59 -9.90 -7.25 -5.88
CA TYR A 59 -10.82 -6.52 -6.73
C TYR A 59 -10.85 -5.04 -6.35
N GLY A 60 -11.45 -4.20 -7.19
CA GLY A 60 -11.58 -2.77 -6.95
C GLY A 60 -10.40 -1.90 -7.40
N GLY A 61 -10.44 -0.62 -7.03
CA GLY A 61 -9.44 0.39 -7.39
C GLY A 61 -8.09 0.19 -6.73
N ASP A 62 -8.09 -0.57 -5.64
CA ASP A 62 -6.92 -1.05 -4.90
C ASP A 62 -6.54 -2.48 -5.31
N ARG A 63 -7.08 -3.02 -6.41
CA ARG A 63 -6.67 -4.33 -6.99
C ARG A 63 -5.18 -4.41 -7.26
N PHE A 64 -4.55 -3.27 -7.53
CA PHE A 64 -3.10 -3.11 -7.52
C PHE A 64 -2.71 -2.74 -6.11
N LEU A 65 -1.70 -3.43 -5.55
CA LEU A 65 -1.38 -3.51 -4.12
C LEU A 65 -1.30 -2.18 -3.32
N TRP A 66 -1.42 -1.03 -3.95
CA TRP A 66 -1.17 0.29 -3.39
C TRP A 66 -1.90 1.31 -4.29
N PHE A 67 -2.30 2.45 -3.74
CA PHE A 67 -2.95 3.52 -4.51
C PHE A 67 -2.12 3.87 -5.75
N LEU A 68 -2.62 3.52 -6.93
CA LEU A 68 -2.04 3.96 -8.20
C LEU A 68 -1.86 5.48 -8.17
N ARG A 69 -0.72 5.98 -8.64
CA ARG A 69 -0.37 7.42 -8.55
C ARG A 69 -1.39 8.36 -9.21
N GLY A 70 -2.16 7.85 -10.18
CA GLY A 70 -3.32 8.53 -10.79
C GLY A 70 -4.68 7.92 -10.45
N GLY A 71 -4.74 7.00 -9.50
CA GLY A 71 -5.97 6.30 -9.08
C GLY A 71 -6.70 7.02 -7.95
N GLY A 72 -8.01 6.86 -7.91
CA GLY A 72 -8.86 7.29 -6.79
C GLY A 72 -9.25 6.12 -5.89
N VAL A 73 -9.68 6.40 -4.66
CA VAL A 73 -10.37 5.42 -3.81
C VAL A 73 -11.63 4.96 -4.56
N THR A 74 -11.80 3.65 -4.82
CA THR A 74 -13.07 3.14 -5.33
C THR A 74 -13.93 2.59 -4.20
N GLN A 75 -15.23 2.43 -4.47
CA GLN A 75 -16.18 1.81 -3.54
C GLN A 75 -16.38 0.33 -3.83
N ASP A 76 -15.51 -0.25 -4.65
CA ASP A 76 -15.61 -1.64 -5.06
C ASP A 76 -15.27 -2.58 -3.90
N PRO A 77 -15.75 -3.84 -3.95
CA PRO A 77 -15.36 -4.87 -2.98
C PRO A 77 -13.88 -5.25 -3.08
N ASP A 78 -13.33 -5.76 -1.97
CA ASP A 78 -11.91 -6.08 -1.84
C ASP A 78 -11.50 -7.36 -2.59
N TYR A 79 -12.42 -8.33 -2.73
CA TYR A 79 -12.17 -9.57 -3.47
C TYR A 79 -13.28 -9.90 -4.45
N VAL A 80 -12.88 -10.58 -5.53
CA VAL A 80 -13.76 -11.32 -6.44
C VAL A 80 -13.41 -12.80 -6.38
N VAL A 81 -14.43 -13.64 -6.27
CA VAL A 81 -14.33 -15.10 -6.21
C VAL A 81 -14.95 -15.67 -7.46
N ARG A 82 -14.16 -16.48 -8.19
CA ARG A 82 -14.59 -17.19 -9.40
C ARG A 82 -14.56 -18.69 -9.18
N GLY A 83 -15.31 -19.42 -10.01
CA GLY A 83 -15.39 -20.89 -9.95
C GLY A 83 -16.58 -21.41 -9.13
N LEU A 84 -17.45 -20.51 -8.65
CA LEU A 84 -18.77 -20.86 -8.10
C LEU A 84 -19.80 -20.71 -9.23
N ASN A 85 -20.44 -21.80 -9.66
CA ASN A 85 -21.50 -21.90 -10.69
C ASN A 85 -21.88 -20.59 -11.42
N ASN A 86 -21.14 -20.22 -12.46
CA ASN A 86 -21.32 -19.07 -13.36
C ASN A 86 -21.47 -17.65 -12.77
N ASP A 87 -21.53 -17.48 -11.45
CA ASP A 87 -21.68 -16.18 -10.82
C ASP A 87 -20.37 -15.70 -10.17
N GLU A 88 -19.97 -14.46 -10.46
CA GLU A 88 -18.92 -13.78 -9.71
C GLU A 88 -19.48 -13.37 -8.34
N LEU A 89 -18.86 -13.88 -7.27
CA LEU A 89 -19.20 -13.52 -5.89
C LEU A 89 -18.15 -12.54 -5.36
N PHE A 90 -18.60 -11.42 -4.82
CA PHE A 90 -17.73 -10.40 -4.26
C PHE A 90 -17.64 -10.51 -2.74
N PHE A 91 -16.50 -10.15 -2.18
CA PHE A 91 -16.30 -10.06 -0.75
C PHE A 91 -15.72 -8.70 -0.34
N GLU A 92 -16.28 -8.13 0.71
CA GLU A 92 -15.69 -7.01 1.45
C GLU A 92 -14.99 -7.57 2.69
N LEU A 93 -13.72 -7.23 2.88
CA LEU A 93 -12.94 -7.53 4.06
C LEU A 93 -13.19 -6.47 5.14
N GLN A 94 -13.56 -6.92 6.33
CA GLN A 94 -13.60 -6.08 7.51
C GLN A 94 -12.83 -6.75 8.65
N TYR A 95 -12.09 -5.95 9.41
CA TYR A 95 -11.47 -6.45 10.64
C TYR A 95 -11.47 -5.38 11.72
N ALA A 96 -11.72 -5.77 12.96
CA ALA A 96 -11.52 -4.90 14.12
C ALA A 96 -10.14 -5.09 14.73
N ASN A 97 -9.58 -4.01 15.29
CA ASN A 97 -8.30 -4.05 16.00
C ASN A 97 -8.41 -4.75 17.36
N GLU A 98 -9.60 -4.70 17.96
CA GLU A 98 -9.93 -5.26 19.27
C GLU A 98 -11.40 -5.71 19.27
N GLU A 99 -11.81 -6.46 20.29
CA GLU A 99 -13.22 -6.79 20.45
C GLU A 99 -14.02 -5.53 20.79
N MET A 100 -15.09 -5.28 20.04
CA MET A 100 -15.96 -4.12 20.20
C MET A 100 -17.35 -4.55 20.67
N ASP A 101 -18.06 -3.67 21.36
CA ASP A 101 -19.47 -3.88 21.73
C ASP A 101 -20.37 -3.92 20.49
N TYR A 102 -20.01 -3.14 19.47
CA TYR A 102 -20.70 -3.07 18.20
C TYR A 102 -19.73 -3.06 17.02
N TYR A 103 -20.12 -3.74 15.96
CA TYR A 103 -19.39 -3.83 14.70
C TYR A 103 -20.20 -3.15 13.60
N ASP A 104 -19.63 -2.09 13.04
CA ASP A 104 -20.34 -1.16 12.16
C ASP A 104 -20.12 -1.50 10.67
N PHE A 105 -21.22 -1.77 9.96
CA PHE A 105 -21.24 -2.03 8.52
C PHE A 105 -21.90 -0.85 7.79
N LYS A 106 -21.14 -0.16 6.92
CA LYS A 106 -21.66 1.00 6.18
C LYS A 106 -22.90 0.61 5.35
N ARG A 107 -24.04 1.28 5.58
CA ARG A 107 -25.33 0.91 4.94
C ARG A 107 -25.27 0.89 3.42
N SER A 108 -24.49 1.80 2.81
CA SER A 108 -24.32 1.88 1.35
C SER A 108 -23.55 0.69 0.76
N LYS A 109 -22.73 0.00 1.57
CA LYS A 109 -22.04 -1.23 1.15
C LYS A 109 -22.97 -2.43 1.26
N VAL A 110 -23.75 -2.52 2.34
CA VAL A 110 -24.67 -3.63 2.63
C VAL A 110 -25.84 -3.71 1.65
N GLY A 111 -26.51 -2.59 1.35
CA GLY A 111 -27.71 -2.63 0.53
C GLY A 111 -27.97 -1.39 -0.30
N THR A 112 -28.78 -1.53 -1.34
CA THR A 112 -29.17 -0.45 -2.25
C THR A 112 -30.51 0.13 -1.83
N LYS A 113 -30.63 1.46 -1.79
CA LYS A 113 -31.90 2.14 -1.53
C LYS A 113 -32.58 2.43 -2.86
N LYS A 114 -33.68 1.72 -3.15
CA LYS A 114 -34.54 2.05 -4.29
C LYS A 114 -35.47 3.21 -3.93
N ARG A 115 -35.77 4.06 -4.91
CA ARG A 115 -36.71 5.18 -4.73
C ARG A 115 -38.09 4.64 -4.35
N GLY A 116 -38.67 5.14 -3.27
CA GLY A 116 -40.00 4.72 -2.77
C GLY A 116 -40.00 3.50 -1.85
N VAL A 117 -38.85 2.83 -1.63
CA VAL A 117 -38.75 1.70 -0.69
C VAL A 117 -38.15 2.18 0.64
N ALA A 118 -38.85 1.89 1.75
CA ALA A 118 -38.40 2.31 3.08
C ALA A 118 -37.11 1.59 3.53
N LYS A 119 -36.99 0.29 3.23
CA LYS A 119 -35.83 -0.54 3.57
C LYS A 119 -34.87 -0.70 2.38
N ARG A 120 -33.59 -0.88 2.67
CA ARG A 120 -32.58 -1.22 1.65
C ARG A 120 -32.74 -2.68 1.22
N GLU A 121 -32.57 -2.94 -0.06
CA GLU A 121 -32.46 -4.30 -0.57
C GLU A 121 -31.01 -4.79 -0.41
N PRO A 122 -30.78 -6.00 0.12
CA PRO A 122 -29.44 -6.55 0.28
C PRO A 122 -28.80 -6.82 -1.08
N LYS A 123 -27.48 -6.60 -1.21
CA LYS A 123 -26.74 -6.98 -2.41
C LYS A 123 -26.51 -8.50 -2.44
N GLU A 124 -27.09 -9.19 -3.42
CA GLU A 124 -27.11 -10.66 -3.44
C GLU A 124 -25.75 -11.30 -3.73
N ASN A 125 -24.94 -10.67 -4.58
CA ASN A 125 -23.62 -11.14 -4.99
C ASN A 125 -22.47 -10.59 -4.12
N LEU A 126 -22.76 -10.07 -2.92
CA LEU A 126 -21.76 -9.56 -1.99
C LEU A 126 -21.84 -10.34 -0.67
N LYS A 127 -20.68 -10.68 -0.12
CA LYS A 127 -20.54 -11.16 1.27
C LYS A 127 -19.53 -10.30 2.01
N PHE A 128 -19.58 -10.35 3.33
CA PHE A 128 -18.59 -9.72 4.19
C PHE A 128 -17.75 -10.80 4.85
N LEU A 129 -16.44 -10.76 4.62
CA LEU A 129 -15.47 -11.53 5.38
C LEU A 129 -15.04 -10.68 6.56
N TYR A 130 -15.46 -11.09 7.76
CA TYR A 130 -15.14 -10.40 8.99
C TYR A 130 -14.06 -11.16 9.76
N LEU A 131 -13.03 -10.48 10.24
CA LEU A 131 -12.00 -11.06 11.11
C LEU A 131 -11.77 -10.22 12.37
N VAL A 132 -11.31 -10.84 13.44
CA VAL A 132 -10.85 -10.13 14.64
C VAL A 132 -9.33 -10.16 14.66
N ARG A 133 -8.68 -9.00 14.62
CA ARG A 133 -7.22 -8.87 14.56
C ARG A 133 -6.57 -9.55 15.76
N GLY A 134 -5.53 -10.34 15.50
CA GLY A 134 -4.79 -11.04 16.54
C GLY A 134 -5.52 -12.24 17.14
N SER A 135 -6.66 -12.64 16.56
CA SER A 135 -7.38 -13.85 16.96
C SER A 135 -7.48 -14.85 15.79
N PRO A 136 -7.67 -16.14 16.07
CA PRO A 136 -7.95 -17.15 15.05
C PRO A 136 -9.39 -17.10 14.52
N LYS A 137 -10.18 -16.04 14.76
CA LYS A 137 -11.62 -16.03 14.49
C LYS A 137 -12.00 -15.26 13.23
N TYR A 138 -12.98 -15.79 12.50
CA TYR A 138 -13.56 -15.17 11.32
C TYR A 138 -15.08 -15.42 11.22
N ALA A 139 -15.78 -14.63 10.43
CA ALA A 139 -17.18 -14.86 10.06
C ALA A 139 -17.40 -14.49 8.58
N ILE A 140 -18.32 -15.19 7.91
CA ILE A 140 -18.80 -14.82 6.57
C ILE A 140 -20.27 -14.44 6.68
N LEU A 141 -20.57 -13.16 6.46
CA LEU A 141 -21.90 -12.59 6.66
C LEU A 141 -22.54 -12.22 5.33
N SER A 142 -23.82 -12.50 5.19
CA SER A 142 -24.62 -12.00 4.06
C SER A 142 -25.18 -10.61 4.38
N PRO A 143 -25.39 -9.76 3.37
CA PRO A 143 -26.02 -8.46 3.60
C PRO A 143 -27.43 -8.55 4.16
N ALA A 144 -28.18 -9.60 3.78
CA ALA A 144 -29.51 -9.87 4.34
C ALA A 144 -29.45 -10.15 5.85
N TRP A 145 -28.44 -10.91 6.31
CA TRP A 145 -28.23 -11.15 7.74
C TRP A 145 -27.89 -9.86 8.48
N ILE A 146 -26.99 -9.03 7.92
CA ILE A 146 -26.60 -7.75 8.51
C ILE A 146 -27.81 -6.81 8.65
N ILE A 147 -28.68 -6.71 7.63
CA ILE A 147 -29.89 -5.87 7.71
C ILE A 147 -30.87 -6.38 8.78
N LYS A 148 -30.96 -7.70 8.96
CA LYS A 148 -31.89 -8.32 9.91
C LYS A 148 -31.44 -8.14 11.37
N HIS A 149 -30.14 -8.26 11.64
CA HIS A 149 -29.57 -8.23 12.99
C HIS A 149 -28.97 -6.88 13.38
N GLY A 150 -28.76 -5.97 12.42
CA GLY A 150 -28.12 -4.69 12.65
C GLY A 150 -29.06 -3.60 13.13
N ILE A 151 -28.60 -2.83 14.11
CA ILE A 151 -29.26 -1.61 14.57
C ILE A 151 -28.81 -0.45 13.67
N GLU A 152 -29.75 0.29 13.09
CA GLU A 152 -29.42 1.48 12.30
C GLU A 152 -28.95 2.61 13.23
N LYS A 153 -27.72 3.08 13.04
CA LYS A 153 -27.18 4.23 13.78
C LYS A 153 -26.26 5.09 12.90
N VAL A 154 -25.88 6.24 13.42
CA VAL A 154 -24.83 7.09 12.84
C VAL A 154 -23.54 6.84 13.62
N ALA A 155 -22.46 6.52 12.91
CA ALA A 155 -21.17 6.23 13.53
C ALA A 155 -20.15 7.33 13.22
N ALA A 156 -19.64 7.98 14.27
CA ALA A 156 -18.62 9.02 14.16
C ALA A 156 -17.33 8.48 13.53
N ALA A 157 -16.95 7.24 13.83
CA ALA A 157 -15.78 6.56 13.26
C ALA A 157 -15.82 6.45 11.72
N TRP A 158 -17.00 6.62 11.11
CA TRP A 158 -17.18 6.61 9.67
C TRP A 158 -17.38 8.00 9.06
N GLY A 159 -17.08 9.08 9.80
CA GLY A 159 -17.37 10.45 9.39
C GLY A 159 -18.86 10.77 9.50
N SER A 160 -19.48 10.34 10.59
CA SER A 160 -20.92 10.49 10.86
C SER A 160 -21.81 9.91 9.76
N ARG A 161 -21.43 8.73 9.25
CA ARG A 161 -22.19 8.00 8.22
C ARG A 161 -23.16 7.03 8.87
N GLU A 162 -24.22 6.72 8.14
CA GLU A 162 -25.19 5.71 8.55
C GLU A 162 -24.60 4.29 8.40
N VAL A 163 -24.74 3.49 9.45
CA VAL A 163 -24.25 2.12 9.55
C VAL A 163 -25.33 1.17 10.07
N TYR A 164 -25.16 -0.12 9.79
CA TYR A 164 -25.77 -1.20 10.55
C TYR A 164 -24.77 -1.63 11.63
N ALA A 165 -25.14 -1.45 12.90
CA ALA A 165 -24.34 -1.86 14.04
C ALA A 165 -24.78 -3.25 14.52
N ILE A 166 -23.89 -4.23 14.41
CA ILE A 166 -24.13 -5.60 14.86
C ILE A 166 -23.57 -5.73 16.28
N SER A 167 -24.35 -6.29 17.20
CA SER A 167 -23.91 -6.50 18.58
C SER A 167 -22.76 -7.51 18.63
N LYS A 168 -21.95 -7.43 19.69
CA LYS A 168 -20.89 -8.42 19.94
C LYS A 168 -21.43 -9.84 19.99
N GLU A 169 -22.52 -10.05 20.69
CA GLU A 169 -23.16 -11.37 20.85
C GLU A 169 -23.62 -11.94 19.51
N ASP A 170 -24.31 -11.13 18.70
CA ASP A 170 -24.75 -11.53 17.37
C ASP A 170 -23.57 -11.91 16.47
N LEU A 171 -22.50 -11.10 16.47
CA LEU A 171 -21.33 -11.39 15.66
C LEU A 171 -20.61 -12.66 16.14
N LEU A 172 -20.40 -12.81 17.45
CA LEU A 172 -19.77 -13.99 18.05
C LEU A 172 -20.55 -15.27 17.69
N SER A 173 -21.88 -15.20 17.59
CA SER A 173 -22.70 -16.35 17.18
C SER A 173 -22.41 -16.84 15.75
N GLN A 174 -21.82 -16.00 14.89
CA GLN A 174 -21.46 -16.32 13.51
C GLN A 174 -19.98 -16.67 13.34
N GLN A 175 -19.17 -16.54 14.40
CA GLN A 175 -17.74 -16.74 14.31
C GLN A 175 -17.36 -18.23 14.26
N LYS A 176 -16.34 -18.51 13.45
CA LYS A 176 -15.63 -19.78 13.35
C LYS A 176 -14.17 -19.55 13.69
N GLU A 177 -13.47 -20.61 14.05
CA GLU A 177 -12.06 -20.57 14.43
C GLU A 177 -11.20 -21.28 13.37
N ASP A 178 -10.07 -20.67 13.03
CA ASP A 178 -9.01 -21.22 12.20
C ASP A 178 -7.64 -20.73 12.70
N LYS A 179 -6.82 -21.65 13.21
CA LYS A 179 -5.50 -21.35 13.79
C LYS A 179 -4.49 -20.82 12.77
N GLU A 180 -4.69 -21.01 11.47
CA GLU A 180 -3.79 -20.43 10.46
C GLU A 180 -3.81 -18.89 10.49
N LEU A 181 -4.92 -18.29 10.92
CA LEU A 181 -5.07 -16.85 11.07
C LEU A 181 -4.10 -16.26 12.10
N GLU A 182 -3.69 -17.00 13.13
CA GLU A 182 -2.72 -16.51 14.12
C GLU A 182 -1.39 -16.15 13.45
N LYS A 183 -0.88 -17.05 12.59
CA LYS A 183 0.36 -16.83 11.85
C LYS A 183 0.23 -15.67 10.88
N ILE A 184 -0.92 -15.56 10.20
CA ILE A 184 -1.21 -14.45 9.29
C ILE A 184 -1.19 -13.13 10.05
N TRP A 185 -1.82 -13.05 11.22
CA TRP A 185 -1.80 -11.83 12.02
C TRP A 185 -0.41 -11.45 12.53
N GLN A 186 0.46 -12.42 12.84
CA GLN A 186 1.85 -12.14 13.19
C GLN A 186 2.61 -11.54 11.99
N ILE A 187 2.43 -12.09 10.79
CA ILE A 187 3.05 -11.53 9.57
C ILE A 187 2.51 -10.13 9.29
N VAL A 188 1.19 -9.91 9.40
CA VAL A 188 0.56 -8.59 9.22
C VAL A 188 1.10 -7.58 10.25
N LYS A 189 1.23 -7.98 11.52
CA LYS A 189 1.83 -7.13 12.56
C LYS A 189 3.28 -6.78 12.23
N THR A 190 4.06 -7.77 11.80
CA THR A 190 5.46 -7.62 11.40
C THR A 190 5.59 -6.62 10.24
N LYS A 191 4.81 -6.81 9.16
CA LYS A 191 4.80 -5.91 7.99
C LYS A 191 4.39 -4.48 8.35
N ASN A 192 3.37 -4.33 9.19
CA ASN A 192 2.97 -3.01 9.67
C ASN A 192 4.09 -2.34 10.50
N TYR A 193 4.83 -3.11 11.31
CA TYR A 193 5.96 -2.57 12.04
C TYR A 193 7.09 -2.12 11.11
N LEU A 194 7.45 -2.94 10.12
CA LEU A 194 8.45 -2.58 9.11
C LEU A 194 8.05 -1.32 8.33
N LEU A 195 6.76 -1.20 7.99
CA LEU A 195 6.19 -0.02 7.32
C LEU A 195 6.38 1.24 8.16
N GLU A 196 6.12 1.20 9.47
CA GLU A 196 6.35 2.36 10.35
C GLU A 196 7.85 2.64 10.53
N PHE A 197 8.67 1.59 10.74
CA PHE A 197 10.10 1.69 10.93
C PHE A 197 10.80 2.38 9.75
N GLN A 198 10.51 1.97 8.51
CA GLN A 198 11.08 2.60 7.32
C GLN A 198 10.57 4.03 7.12
N HIS A 199 9.32 4.31 7.51
CA HIS A 199 8.73 5.62 7.28
C HIS A 199 9.37 6.71 8.12
N GLN A 200 9.94 6.36 9.28
CA GLN A 200 10.77 7.28 10.07
C GLN A 200 11.89 7.92 9.24
N LYS A 201 12.33 7.29 8.14
CA LYS A 201 13.31 7.89 7.22
C LYS A 201 12.80 9.18 6.58
N VAL A 202 11.52 9.23 6.19
CA VAL A 202 10.90 10.41 5.59
C VAL A 202 10.82 11.54 6.61
N GLU A 203 10.43 11.23 7.85
CA GLU A 203 10.37 12.22 8.93
C GLU A 203 11.75 12.80 9.24
N LYS A 204 12.80 11.96 9.32
CA LYS A 204 14.20 12.42 9.49
C LYS A 204 14.63 13.36 8.36
N ILE A 205 14.39 12.97 7.10
CA ILE A 205 14.72 13.82 5.93
C ILE A 205 14.00 15.17 6.01
N LYS A 206 12.73 15.16 6.42
CA LYS A 206 11.91 16.36 6.56
C LYS A 206 12.41 17.28 7.65
N GLU A 207 12.81 16.72 8.80
CA GLU A 207 13.45 17.47 9.88
C GLU A 207 14.76 18.10 9.40
N GLU A 208 15.64 17.31 8.77
CA GLU A 208 16.93 17.73 8.22
C GLU A 208 16.81 18.85 7.17
N LEU A 209 15.79 18.80 6.32
CA LEU A 209 15.60 19.75 5.21
C LEU A 209 14.55 20.84 5.50
N SER A 210 14.00 20.89 6.70
CA SER A 210 12.95 21.84 7.11
C SER A 210 13.36 23.30 6.91
N TYR A 211 14.60 23.65 7.29
CA TYR A 211 15.15 24.99 7.11
C TYR A 211 15.18 25.42 5.64
N LEU A 212 15.50 24.47 4.75
CA LEU A 212 15.63 24.71 3.32
C LEU A 212 14.25 24.85 2.67
N LEU A 213 13.27 24.06 3.11
CA LEU A 213 11.87 24.23 2.71
C LEU A 213 11.34 25.62 3.08
N GLN A 214 11.62 26.07 4.30
CA GLN A 214 11.20 27.39 4.78
C GLN A 214 11.79 28.52 3.93
N GLN A 215 13.10 28.47 3.63
CA GLN A 215 13.76 29.44 2.74
C GLN A 215 13.13 29.50 1.35
N VAL A 216 12.79 28.35 0.75
CA VAL A 216 12.19 28.32 -0.60
C VAL A 216 10.77 28.88 -0.61
N ILE A 217 10.00 28.66 0.47
CA ILE A 217 8.65 29.22 0.64
C ILE A 217 8.73 30.73 0.83
N ASP A 218 9.63 31.19 1.71
CA ASP A 218 9.76 32.60 2.09
C ASP A 218 10.35 33.47 0.97
N GLU A 219 11.29 32.93 0.17
CA GLU A 219 11.98 33.69 -0.87
C GLU A 219 11.31 33.61 -2.26
N GLU A 220 10.26 32.80 -2.45
CA GLU A 220 9.62 32.46 -3.76
C GLU A 220 10.59 32.02 -4.88
N LYS A 221 11.88 31.84 -4.58
CA LYS A 221 12.92 31.45 -5.55
C LYS A 221 12.79 29.98 -5.88
N ILE A 222 12.10 29.66 -6.97
CA ILE A 222 12.06 28.28 -7.45
C ILE A 222 12.93 28.08 -8.70
N VAL A 223 14.09 27.49 -8.40
CA VAL A 223 14.72 26.34 -9.08
C VAL A 223 14.87 26.48 -10.61
N GLN A 224 15.82 27.33 -11.03
CA GLN A 224 16.59 27.12 -12.28
C GLN A 224 17.93 26.42 -11.98
N ILE A 225 18.01 25.64 -10.91
CA ILE A 225 19.26 24.99 -10.49
C ILE A 225 19.37 23.65 -11.19
N ILE A 226 20.39 23.49 -12.04
CA ILE A 226 20.82 22.17 -12.53
C ILE A 226 21.62 21.51 -11.39
N PRO A 227 21.11 20.44 -10.77
CA PRO A 227 21.84 19.73 -9.71
C PRO A 227 23.17 19.17 -10.24
N LYS A 228 24.26 19.39 -9.48
CA LYS A 228 25.63 18.96 -9.84
C LYS A 228 26.09 17.71 -9.07
N SER A 229 25.33 17.27 -8.08
CA SER A 229 25.62 16.11 -7.24
C SER A 229 24.32 15.40 -6.87
N LEU A 230 24.42 14.13 -6.44
CA LEU A 230 23.28 13.38 -5.95
C LEU A 230 22.58 14.08 -4.77
N GLU A 231 23.37 14.64 -3.86
CA GLU A 231 22.84 15.37 -2.70
C GLU A 231 22.00 16.59 -3.12
N SER A 232 22.53 17.43 -4.02
CA SER A 232 21.77 18.57 -4.53
C SER A 232 20.55 18.13 -5.35
N PHE A 233 20.67 17.05 -6.12
CA PHE A 233 19.57 16.48 -6.92
C PHE A 233 18.41 16.05 -6.02
N PHE A 234 18.72 15.27 -4.98
CA PHE A 234 17.78 14.78 -4.00
C PHE A 234 17.07 15.93 -3.28
N ARG A 235 17.81 16.91 -2.76
CA ARG A 235 17.23 18.08 -2.09
C ARG A 235 16.24 18.82 -2.98
N ILE A 236 16.58 19.03 -4.25
CA ILE A 236 15.67 19.69 -5.19
C ILE A 236 14.40 18.85 -5.42
N CYS A 237 14.54 17.54 -5.62
CA CYS A 237 13.37 16.66 -5.75
C CYS A 237 12.48 16.71 -4.51
N PHE A 238 13.08 16.66 -3.32
CA PHE A 238 12.37 16.73 -2.04
C PHE A 238 11.62 18.05 -1.86
N ILE A 239 12.26 19.18 -2.18
CA ILE A 239 11.62 20.50 -2.13
C ILE A 239 10.45 20.56 -3.09
N LEU A 240 10.66 20.18 -4.35
CA LEU A 240 9.61 20.21 -5.37
C LEU A 240 8.43 19.32 -4.99
N ASP A 241 8.68 18.15 -4.40
CA ASP A 241 7.63 17.27 -3.89
C ASP A 241 6.81 17.92 -2.78
N SER A 242 7.51 18.52 -1.81
CA SER A 242 6.90 19.15 -0.65
C SER A 242 6.00 20.34 -1.01
N ILE A 243 6.33 21.08 -2.08
CA ILE A 243 5.54 22.21 -2.57
C ILE A 243 4.62 21.87 -3.74
N GLY A 244 4.52 20.57 -4.11
CA GLY A 244 3.65 20.10 -5.20
C GLY A 244 4.04 20.60 -6.59
N LYS A 245 5.32 20.89 -6.84
CA LYS A 245 5.83 21.35 -8.15
C LYS A 245 6.52 20.23 -8.93
N ILE A 246 6.63 20.44 -10.24
CA ILE A 246 7.21 19.50 -11.20
C ILE A 246 8.38 20.19 -11.90
N PRO A 247 9.56 19.54 -12.00
CA PRO A 247 10.67 20.12 -12.76
C PRO A 247 10.36 20.16 -14.26
N LYS A 248 10.89 21.16 -14.96
CA LYS A 248 10.86 21.17 -16.43
C LYS A 248 11.68 19.99 -16.96
N ASN A 249 11.16 19.25 -17.95
CA ASN A 249 11.76 18.04 -18.52
C ASN A 249 11.94 16.89 -17.50
N ALA A 250 10.89 16.55 -16.75
CA ALA A 250 10.91 15.49 -15.75
C ALA A 250 11.43 14.13 -16.27
N ASN A 251 11.17 13.75 -17.54
CA ASN A 251 11.72 12.54 -18.15
C ASN A 251 13.26 12.55 -18.17
N LEU A 252 13.86 13.67 -18.60
CA LEU A 252 15.31 13.81 -18.64
C LEU A 252 15.91 13.71 -17.23
N TRP A 253 15.27 14.34 -16.25
CA TRP A 253 15.67 14.26 -14.84
C TRP A 253 15.59 12.82 -14.32
N LEU A 254 14.55 12.08 -14.71
CA LEU A 254 14.40 10.68 -14.34
C LEU A 254 15.56 9.87 -14.88
N ILE A 255 15.86 9.96 -16.17
CA ILE A 255 17.00 9.22 -16.76
C ILE A 255 18.33 9.67 -16.13
N TYR A 256 18.51 10.97 -15.89
CA TYR A 256 19.71 11.49 -15.25
C TYR A 256 19.93 10.93 -13.84
N VAL A 257 18.88 10.79 -13.03
CA VAL A 257 19.06 10.28 -11.66
C VAL A 257 19.46 8.80 -11.63
N LEU A 258 19.04 8.01 -12.63
CA LEU A 258 19.45 6.61 -12.75
C LEU A 258 20.97 6.48 -12.92
N HIS A 259 21.63 7.47 -13.54
CA HIS A 259 23.08 7.46 -13.74
C HIS A 259 23.91 7.71 -12.47
N PHE A 260 23.31 8.16 -11.36
CA PHE A 260 24.03 8.24 -10.08
C PHE A 260 24.27 6.86 -9.46
N PHE A 261 23.50 5.86 -9.87
CA PHE A 261 23.65 4.51 -9.34
C PHE A 261 24.84 3.78 -9.95
N ASN A 262 25.59 3.08 -9.10
CA ASN A 262 26.65 2.16 -9.49
C ASN A 262 26.80 1.05 -8.43
N GLU A 263 27.66 0.05 -8.67
CA GLU A 263 27.82 -1.10 -7.77
C GLU A 263 28.34 -0.75 -6.36
N LYS A 264 28.96 0.42 -6.18
CA LYS A 264 29.47 0.90 -4.89
C LYS A 264 28.50 1.83 -4.16
N THR A 265 27.31 2.06 -4.72
CA THR A 265 26.29 2.92 -4.12
C THR A 265 25.89 2.38 -2.74
N THR A 266 26.02 3.23 -1.73
CA THR A 266 25.63 2.94 -0.34
C THR A 266 24.11 2.93 -0.18
N SER A 267 23.61 2.38 0.94
CA SER A 267 22.17 2.39 1.25
C SER A 267 21.60 3.81 1.38
N GLU A 268 22.39 4.78 1.86
CA GLU A 268 21.98 6.17 1.97
C GLU A 268 21.86 6.84 0.60
N GLU A 269 22.87 6.67 -0.27
CA GLU A 269 22.80 7.16 -1.65
C GLU A 269 21.66 6.51 -2.42
N LEU A 270 21.46 5.19 -2.24
CA LEU A 270 20.36 4.46 -2.84
C LEU A 270 19.01 5.03 -2.40
N THR A 271 18.86 5.38 -1.12
CA THR A 271 17.65 6.03 -0.60
C THR A 271 17.36 7.33 -1.33
N LYS A 272 18.38 8.17 -1.53
CA LYS A 272 18.26 9.46 -2.25
C LYS A 272 17.86 9.24 -3.71
N ILE A 273 18.49 8.28 -4.39
CA ILE A 273 18.19 7.93 -5.78
C ILE A 273 16.74 7.41 -5.88
N ILE A 274 16.35 6.42 -5.07
CA ILE A 274 15.02 5.81 -5.15
C ILE A 274 13.92 6.80 -4.78
N TYR A 275 14.14 7.67 -3.79
CA TYR A 275 13.22 8.77 -3.50
C TYR A 275 13.00 9.65 -4.74
N SER A 276 14.10 10.08 -5.37
CA SER A 276 14.03 10.93 -6.57
C SER A 276 13.38 10.22 -7.76
N VAL A 277 13.68 8.94 -7.98
CA VAL A 277 13.03 8.11 -9.01
C VAL A 277 11.54 8.01 -8.75
N ASP A 278 11.14 7.72 -7.52
CA ASP A 278 9.73 7.68 -7.10
C ASP A 278 9.06 9.04 -7.36
N PHE A 279 9.63 10.14 -6.89
CA PHE A 279 9.09 11.48 -7.11
C PHE A 279 8.91 11.83 -8.61
N LEU A 280 9.92 11.54 -9.44
CA LEU A 280 9.95 11.90 -10.85
C LEU A 280 9.06 11.00 -11.69
N TYR A 281 9.10 9.68 -11.49
CA TYR A 281 8.28 8.71 -12.23
C TYR A 281 6.78 9.04 -12.13
N ALA A 282 6.32 9.52 -10.97
CA ALA A 282 4.94 9.96 -10.77
C ALA A 282 4.48 11.10 -11.71
N LYS A 283 5.43 11.78 -12.37
CA LYS A 283 5.23 13.02 -13.11
C LYS A 283 5.65 12.89 -14.59
N THR A 284 5.97 11.69 -15.05
CA THR A 284 6.47 11.42 -16.39
C THR A 284 5.54 10.52 -17.19
N SER A 285 5.73 10.52 -18.50
CA SER A 285 5.18 9.50 -19.40
C SER A 285 6.35 9.02 -20.25
N LEU A 286 6.64 7.72 -20.17
CA LEU A 286 7.88 7.17 -20.68
C LEU A 286 7.67 6.57 -22.07
N THR A 287 8.65 6.79 -22.94
CA THR A 287 8.81 6.00 -24.15
C THR A 287 9.24 4.58 -23.79
N GLN A 288 9.13 3.65 -24.74
CA GLN A 288 9.54 2.25 -24.54
C GLN A 288 11.01 2.11 -24.10
N SER A 289 11.92 2.91 -24.67
CA SER A 289 13.34 2.88 -24.35
C SER A 289 13.64 3.44 -22.95
N GLU A 290 13.00 4.54 -22.58
CA GLU A 290 13.08 5.10 -21.23
C GLU A 290 12.51 4.12 -20.20
N LEU A 291 11.37 3.51 -20.49
CA LEU A 291 10.75 2.51 -19.62
C LEU A 291 11.65 1.28 -19.43
N LYS A 292 12.23 0.75 -20.52
CA LYS A 292 13.19 -0.34 -20.43
C LYS A 292 14.36 0.01 -19.51
N THR A 293 14.88 1.24 -19.62
CA THR A 293 15.97 1.73 -18.78
C THR A 293 15.57 1.75 -17.30
N VAL A 294 14.36 2.22 -16.97
CA VAL A 294 13.82 2.19 -15.60
C VAL A 294 13.65 0.75 -15.11
N VAL A 295 13.12 -0.16 -15.93
CA VAL A 295 12.92 -1.57 -15.55
C VAL A 295 14.25 -2.28 -15.31
N ASP A 296 15.24 -2.09 -16.17
CA ASP A 296 16.57 -2.66 -16.00
C ASP A 296 17.24 -2.15 -14.71
N PHE A 297 17.11 -0.86 -14.42
CA PHE A 297 17.56 -0.25 -13.17
C PHE A 297 16.89 -0.87 -11.94
N ILE A 298 15.56 -1.02 -11.94
CA ILE A 298 14.81 -1.65 -10.84
C ILE A 298 15.33 -3.06 -10.57
N LYS A 299 15.50 -3.87 -11.63
CA LYS A 299 16.00 -5.25 -11.50
C LYS A 299 17.41 -5.30 -10.92
N GLN A 300 18.29 -4.41 -11.37
CA GLN A 300 19.66 -4.34 -10.88
C GLN A 300 19.70 -3.98 -9.39
N ILE A 301 18.85 -3.06 -8.94
CA ILE A 301 18.79 -2.68 -7.53
C ILE A 301 18.22 -3.81 -6.67
N LEU A 302 17.15 -4.49 -7.11
CA LEU A 302 16.62 -5.63 -6.38
C LEU A 302 17.67 -6.75 -6.23
N LEU A 303 18.51 -6.96 -7.24
CA LEU A 303 19.63 -7.90 -7.15
C LEU A 303 20.68 -7.42 -6.12
N ASN A 304 21.05 -6.14 -6.13
CA ASN A 304 22.01 -5.60 -5.17
C ASN A 304 21.49 -5.64 -3.73
N ILE A 305 20.21 -5.36 -3.52
CA ILE A 305 19.56 -5.43 -2.20
C ILE A 305 19.72 -6.83 -1.59
N LYS A 306 19.57 -7.89 -2.38
CA LYS A 306 19.82 -9.26 -1.92
C LYS A 306 21.26 -9.47 -1.46
N ASN A 307 22.22 -8.91 -2.19
CA ASN A 307 23.64 -9.00 -1.84
C ASN A 307 24.00 -8.21 -0.57
N PHE A 308 23.20 -7.22 -0.18
CA PHE A 308 23.43 -6.42 1.03
C PHE A 308 22.98 -7.13 2.32
N GLN A 309 22.14 -8.16 2.19
CA GLN A 309 21.54 -8.82 3.34
C GLN A 309 22.57 -9.62 4.15
N GLN A 310 22.48 -9.51 5.47
CA GLN A 310 23.34 -10.20 6.42
C GLN A 310 22.63 -11.38 7.08
N ASN A 311 23.43 -12.33 7.56
CA ASN A 311 22.95 -13.54 8.24
C ASN A 311 22.22 -13.29 9.57
N ASN A 312 22.16 -12.08 10.10
CA ASN A 312 21.41 -11.73 11.30
C ASN A 312 20.07 -11.03 10.98
N GLY A 313 19.77 -10.78 9.70
CA GLY A 313 18.58 -10.02 9.28
C GLY A 313 18.82 -8.52 9.06
N SER A 314 20.02 -8.00 9.32
CA SER A 314 20.38 -6.63 8.97
C SER A 314 20.79 -6.51 7.50
N TYR A 315 20.96 -5.29 7.02
CA TYR A 315 21.61 -4.98 5.74
C TYR A 315 22.93 -4.24 5.97
N LYS A 316 23.89 -4.41 5.05
CA LYS A 316 25.20 -3.78 5.11
C LYS A 316 25.71 -3.40 3.72
N THR A 317 26.07 -2.14 3.55
CA THR A 317 26.64 -1.55 2.33
C THR A 317 27.86 -0.67 2.64
N ASP A 318 27.83 0.05 3.77
CA ASP A 318 28.91 0.92 4.23
C ASP A 318 29.34 0.54 5.65
N LYS A 319 30.64 0.34 5.88
CA LYS A 319 31.20 0.02 7.20
C LYS A 319 30.95 1.11 8.24
N ASN A 320 30.77 2.37 7.82
CA ASN A 320 30.63 3.52 8.71
C ASN A 320 29.19 3.77 9.17
N LEU A 321 28.19 3.23 8.45
CA LEU A 321 26.78 3.37 8.83
C LEU A 321 26.38 2.32 9.86
N SER A 322 25.50 2.69 10.79
CA SER A 322 24.95 1.72 11.75
C SER A 322 24.09 0.69 11.01
N PRO A 323 24.18 -0.61 11.34
CA PRO A 323 23.38 -1.65 10.68
C PRO A 323 21.86 -1.41 10.75
N ILE A 324 21.38 -0.74 11.80
CA ILE A 324 19.97 -0.37 11.95
C ILE A 324 19.54 0.72 10.97
N GLU A 325 20.37 1.73 10.71
CA GLU A 325 20.10 2.77 9.71
C GLU A 325 20.20 2.22 8.30
N GLU A 326 21.17 1.34 8.02
CA GLU A 326 21.24 0.67 6.71
C GLU A 326 20.01 -0.21 6.45
N THR A 327 19.56 -0.94 7.47
CA THR A 327 18.33 -1.75 7.38
C THR A 327 17.11 -0.86 7.11
N ARG A 328 17.01 0.32 7.76
CA ARG A 328 15.95 1.30 7.50
C ARG A 328 15.97 1.81 6.06
N ASN A 329 17.14 2.18 5.57
CA ASN A 329 17.33 2.64 4.19
C ASN A 329 16.92 1.58 3.16
N ILE A 330 17.33 0.32 3.35
CA ILE A 330 17.01 -0.74 2.41
C ILE A 330 15.52 -1.09 2.43
N ILE A 331 14.89 -1.18 3.60
CA ILE A 331 13.43 -1.43 3.67
C ILE A 331 12.64 -0.28 3.03
N PHE A 332 13.10 0.97 3.20
CA PHE A 332 12.53 2.12 2.51
C PHE A 332 12.64 1.98 0.98
N CYS A 333 13.82 1.61 0.46
CA CYS A 333 14.02 1.38 -0.97
C CYS A 333 13.14 0.26 -1.52
N ILE A 334 13.06 -0.89 -0.84
CA ILE A 334 12.19 -2.01 -1.23
C ILE A 334 10.74 -1.55 -1.34
N ASN A 335 10.25 -0.83 -0.34
CA ASN A 335 8.88 -0.33 -0.30
C ASN A 335 8.53 0.57 -1.51
N LEU A 336 9.45 1.43 -1.95
CA LEU A 336 9.23 2.30 -3.11
C LEU A 336 9.43 1.57 -4.44
N LEU A 337 10.37 0.63 -4.52
CA LEU A 337 10.57 -0.20 -5.72
C LEU A 337 9.35 -1.08 -6.00
N GLU A 338 8.77 -1.69 -4.97
CA GLU A 338 7.55 -2.49 -5.12
C GLU A 338 6.35 -1.65 -5.59
N ASP A 339 6.24 -0.40 -5.12
CA ASP A 339 5.24 0.55 -5.62
C ASP A 339 5.47 0.87 -7.10
N LEU A 340 6.72 1.20 -7.48
CA LEU A 340 7.09 1.51 -8.85
C LEU A 340 6.81 0.35 -9.81
N ILE A 341 7.13 -0.88 -9.40
CA ILE A 341 6.87 -2.10 -10.19
C ILE A 341 5.39 -2.22 -10.50
N GLN A 342 4.52 -2.02 -9.50
CA GLN A 342 3.09 -2.15 -9.68
C GLN A 342 2.50 -1.04 -10.54
N ASP A 343 2.97 0.20 -10.38
CA ASP A 343 2.57 1.28 -11.27
C ASP A 343 3.00 1.01 -12.72
N ILE A 344 4.21 0.49 -12.94
CA ILE A 344 4.69 0.14 -14.29
C ILE A 344 3.80 -0.95 -14.90
N LEU A 345 3.49 -2.01 -14.16
CA LEU A 345 2.61 -3.09 -14.63
C LEU A 345 1.21 -2.60 -14.96
N TYR A 346 0.74 -1.58 -14.25
CA TYR A 346 -0.57 -1.00 -14.49
C TYR A 346 -0.60 -0.08 -15.71
N TYR A 347 0.34 0.87 -15.79
CA TYR A 347 0.34 1.91 -16.82
C TYR A 347 0.98 1.46 -18.14
N TYR A 348 1.82 0.42 -18.11
CA TYR A 348 2.53 -0.13 -19.29
C TYR A 348 2.45 -1.67 -19.31
N PRO A 349 1.25 -2.26 -19.38
CA PRO A 349 1.05 -3.70 -19.18
C PRO A 349 1.74 -4.56 -20.27
N GLU A 350 1.72 -4.13 -21.53
CA GLU A 350 2.33 -4.88 -22.63
C GLU A 350 3.87 -4.79 -22.56
N GLU A 351 4.41 -3.59 -22.37
CA GLU A 351 5.84 -3.37 -22.28
C GLU A 351 6.45 -4.02 -21.04
N SER A 352 5.79 -3.91 -19.88
CA SER A 352 6.27 -4.51 -18.65
C SER A 352 6.34 -6.04 -18.73
N GLN A 353 5.39 -6.68 -19.41
CA GLN A 353 5.43 -8.11 -19.69
C GLN A 353 6.60 -8.46 -20.62
N ASN A 354 6.80 -7.68 -21.70
CA ASN A 354 7.92 -7.87 -22.63
C ASN A 354 9.28 -7.68 -21.94
N PHE A 355 9.36 -6.77 -20.99
CA PHE A 355 10.56 -6.56 -20.18
C PHE A 355 10.67 -7.55 -19.02
N GLY A 356 9.76 -8.53 -18.89
CA GLY A 356 9.84 -9.59 -17.89
C GLY A 356 9.69 -9.08 -16.44
N LEU A 357 8.96 -7.98 -16.24
CA LEU A 357 8.62 -7.50 -14.91
C LEU A 357 7.45 -8.33 -14.37
N LYS A 358 7.55 -8.76 -13.10
CA LYS A 358 6.53 -9.60 -12.46
C LYS A 358 5.71 -8.78 -11.47
N PRO A 359 4.40 -9.06 -11.33
CA PRO A 359 3.59 -8.50 -10.26
C PRO A 359 4.18 -8.82 -8.90
N ILE A 360 4.23 -7.80 -8.05
CA ILE A 360 4.35 -8.00 -6.61
C ILE A 360 3.02 -8.62 -6.14
N GLU A 361 3.05 -9.63 -5.29
CA GLU A 361 1.85 -10.25 -4.73
C GLU A 361 1.65 -9.89 -3.25
N LYS A 362 2.72 -9.50 -2.56
CA LYS A 362 2.70 -9.10 -1.15
C LYS A 362 3.53 -7.84 -0.89
N ILE A 363 3.11 -7.03 0.08
CA ILE A 363 3.90 -5.88 0.56
C ILE A 363 5.15 -6.39 1.29
N PHE A 364 6.34 -5.89 0.96
CA PHE A 364 7.64 -6.42 1.39
C PHE A 364 7.90 -7.85 0.90
N GLU A 365 7.54 -8.15 -0.34
CA GLU A 365 7.86 -9.43 -0.99
C GLU A 365 9.35 -9.61 -1.24
N ASN A 366 10.06 -8.52 -1.55
CA ASN A 366 11.51 -8.55 -1.81
C ASN A 366 12.36 -8.52 -0.54
N VAL A 367 11.76 -8.74 0.62
CA VAL A 367 12.47 -8.97 1.89
C VAL A 367 12.58 -10.47 2.12
N ASP A 368 13.75 -11.08 1.88
CA ASP A 368 13.93 -12.54 1.86
C ASP A 368 13.47 -13.24 3.15
N ASN A 369 13.71 -12.65 4.34
CA ASN A 369 13.21 -13.17 5.60
C ASN A 369 12.72 -12.04 6.52
N ILE A 370 11.41 -11.79 6.44
CA ILE A 370 10.79 -10.66 7.13
C ILE A 370 10.81 -10.79 8.66
N GLU A 371 10.66 -12.01 9.19
CA GLU A 371 10.69 -12.26 10.64
C GLU A 371 12.09 -12.00 11.21
N LYS A 372 13.13 -12.42 10.48
CA LYS A 372 14.51 -12.20 10.89
C LYS A 372 14.89 -10.73 10.87
N VAL A 373 14.45 -9.99 9.85
CA VAL A 373 14.61 -8.53 9.77
C VAL A 373 13.87 -7.86 10.94
N TYR A 374 12.64 -8.27 11.21
CA TYR A 374 11.85 -7.76 12.34
C TYR A 374 12.51 -8.01 13.70
N ASN A 375 13.02 -9.23 13.92
CA ASN A 375 13.72 -9.58 15.15
C ASN A 375 15.01 -8.77 15.31
N PHE A 376 15.77 -8.56 14.22
CA PHE A 376 16.94 -7.69 14.24
C PHE A 376 16.58 -6.26 14.66
N ILE A 377 15.56 -5.68 14.03
CA ILE A 377 15.13 -4.29 14.30
C ILE A 377 14.63 -4.14 15.74
N THR A 378 13.86 -5.10 16.26
CA THR A 378 13.25 -5.00 17.59
C THR A 378 14.21 -5.35 18.73
N SER A 379 15.36 -5.94 18.43
CA SER A 379 16.41 -6.26 19.41
C SER A 379 17.47 -5.15 19.54
N ASN A 380 17.36 -4.06 18.77
CA ASN A 380 18.22 -2.88 18.80
C ASN A 380 17.36 -1.63 19.05
#